data_AF-A0A6H0SCD1-F1
#
_entry.id   AF-A0A6H0SCD1-F1
#
_cell.length_a   1.000
_cell.length_b   1.000
_cell.length_c   1.000
_cell.angle_alpha   90.00
_cell.angle_beta   90.00
_cell.angle_gamma   90.00
#
_symmetry.space_group_name_H-M   'P 1'
#
loop_
_entity.id
_entity.type
_entity.pdbx_description
1 polymer ?
#
loop_
_entity_poly.entity_id
_entity_poly.type
_entity_poly.pdbx_seq_one_letter_code
_entity_poly.pdbx_strand_id
1 'polypeptide(L)'
;MSASGRVAVVTGASRGAGRGIATALGAHGWRVYVTGRSIADSGTAELVSAAGGVGVAVPVDHADDDAVAQLFARVRDDNGGLDLLVNNAAVIHDELTGAKPFWEKPVGLGDVLDVGLRSAYVASWHAAPLLITRPRGLIAFTSSPGSVCYMHGPAYGAQKAGIDKMAADMAVDFGDTSVACVSIWMGILLTERLRSAFAGTPDALAATARHAETPEFTGHLIDALFADPELAALSGQTLIAAELANRYGITDEDGRRPPSHREMLGSPREPSAVVIR
;
A
#
# COMPACT_ATOMS: atom_id res chain seq x y z
N MET A 1 11.56 -16.06 23.07
CA MET A 1 10.17 -15.78 23.48
C MET A 1 9.41 -15.37 22.24
N SER A 2 8.73 -16.32 21.59
CA SER A 2 7.91 -16.06 20.41
C SER A 2 6.60 -15.42 20.87
N ALA A 3 6.42 -14.13 20.61
CA ALA A 3 5.08 -13.56 20.67
C ALA A 3 4.36 -14.04 19.39
N SER A 4 3.38 -14.92 19.58
CA SER A 4 2.51 -15.50 18.55
C SER A 4 1.57 -14.45 17.94
N GLY A 5 2.13 -13.46 17.26
CA GLY A 5 1.40 -12.36 16.62
C GLY A 5 1.59 -12.36 15.11
N ARG A 6 0.61 -11.79 14.39
CA ARG A 6 0.67 -11.57 12.94
C ARG A 6 1.78 -10.56 12.62
N VAL A 7 2.57 -10.83 11.59
CA VAL A 7 3.75 -10.05 11.20
C VAL A 7 3.51 -9.39 9.85
N ALA A 8 3.69 -8.08 9.79
CA ALA A 8 3.56 -7.27 8.58
C ALA A 8 4.84 -6.50 8.27
N VAL A 9 5.09 -6.26 6.98
CA VAL A 9 6.05 -5.27 6.49
C VAL A 9 5.27 -4.20 5.72
N VAL A 10 5.48 -2.93 6.04
CA VAL A 10 4.91 -1.79 5.29
C VAL A 10 6.05 -0.96 4.70
N THR A 11 6.13 -0.91 3.37
CA THR A 11 7.15 -0.13 2.66
C THR A 11 6.76 1.35 2.55
N GLY A 12 7.72 2.26 2.67
CA GLY A 12 7.45 3.70 2.62
C GLY A 12 6.57 4.23 3.77
N ALA A 13 6.77 3.71 4.99
CA ALA A 13 5.94 3.98 6.16
C ALA A 13 6.33 5.25 6.94
N SER A 14 7.30 6.03 6.48
CA SER A 14 7.77 7.21 7.21
C SER A 14 6.76 8.36 7.29
N ARG A 15 5.74 8.42 6.43
CA ARG A 15 4.72 9.48 6.41
C ARG A 15 3.50 9.09 5.57
N GLY A 16 2.45 9.90 5.58
CA GLY A 16 1.29 9.75 4.70
C GLY A 16 0.63 8.37 4.80
N ALA A 17 0.24 7.81 3.65
CA ALA A 17 -0.47 6.53 3.56
C ALA A 17 0.23 5.39 4.31
N GLY A 18 1.53 5.22 4.10
CA GLY A 18 2.28 4.13 4.74
C GLY A 18 2.33 4.23 6.25
N ARG A 19 2.43 5.45 6.80
CA ARG A 19 2.35 5.68 8.25
C ARG A 19 0.98 5.26 8.77
N GLY A 20 -0.09 5.77 8.15
CA GLY A 20 -1.46 5.47 8.56
C GLY A 20 -1.78 3.98 8.47
N ILE A 21 -1.43 3.33 7.36
CA ILE A 21 -1.60 1.88 7.18
C ILE A 21 -0.89 1.10 8.29
N ALA A 22 0.37 1.44 8.58
CA ALA A 22 1.12 0.79 9.64
C ALA A 22 0.45 0.99 11.01
N THR A 23 0.06 2.21 11.35
CA THR A 23 -0.61 2.54 12.62
C THR A 23 -1.94 1.78 12.77
N ALA A 24 -2.75 1.71 11.71
CA ALA A 24 -4.00 0.96 11.70
C ALA A 24 -3.79 -0.55 11.88
N LEU A 25 -2.75 -1.13 11.28
CA LEU A 25 -2.36 -2.52 11.55
C LEU A 25 -1.92 -2.69 13.03
N GLY A 26 -1.23 -1.70 13.58
CA GLY A 26 -0.90 -1.65 15.01
C GLY A 26 -2.15 -1.73 15.90
N ALA A 27 -3.21 -0.99 15.56
CA ALA A 27 -4.49 -1.03 16.27
C ALA A 27 -5.15 -2.43 16.29
N HIS A 28 -4.80 -3.27 15.31
CA HIS A 28 -5.23 -4.66 15.20
C HIS A 28 -4.24 -5.67 15.78
N GLY A 29 -3.26 -5.20 16.56
CA GLY A 29 -2.30 -6.02 17.32
C GLY A 29 -1.18 -6.63 16.47
N TRP A 30 -0.94 -6.12 15.26
CA TRP A 30 0.13 -6.62 14.40
C TRP A 30 1.52 -6.20 14.92
N ARG A 31 2.52 -7.06 14.68
CA ARG A 31 3.91 -6.63 14.62
C ARG A 31 4.17 -6.06 13.23
N VAL A 32 4.59 -4.79 13.14
CA VAL A 32 4.76 -4.09 11.88
C VAL A 32 6.19 -3.60 11.72
N TYR A 33 6.90 -4.16 10.75
CA TYR A 33 8.16 -3.61 10.24
C TYR A 33 7.83 -2.42 9.36
N VAL A 34 8.13 -1.23 9.87
CA VAL A 34 7.92 0.03 9.17
C VAL A 34 9.23 0.45 8.53
N THR A 35 9.22 0.74 7.24
CA THR A 35 10.46 0.95 6.49
C THR A 35 10.44 2.21 5.64
N GLY A 36 11.62 2.77 5.42
CA GLY A 36 11.84 3.97 4.62
C GLY A 36 13.13 4.69 5.03
N ARG A 37 13.66 5.54 4.16
CA ARG A 37 14.96 6.22 4.38
C ARG A 37 15.00 7.02 5.67
N SER A 38 13.91 7.74 5.96
CA SER A 38 13.79 8.61 7.14
C SER A 38 12.90 7.99 8.22
N ILE A 39 12.84 6.65 8.33
CA ILE A 39 11.94 5.98 9.27
C ILE A 39 12.39 6.12 10.73
N ALA A 40 13.70 6.22 10.98
CA ALA A 40 14.24 6.35 12.33
C ALA A 40 13.72 7.60 13.05
N ASP A 41 13.50 8.69 12.30
CA ASP A 41 13.04 9.97 12.82
C ASP A 41 11.52 10.18 12.65
N SER A 42 10.78 9.18 12.12
CA SER A 42 9.39 9.40 11.71
C SER A 42 8.37 9.24 12.83
N GLY A 43 8.73 8.63 13.96
CA GLY A 43 7.80 8.29 15.04
C GLY A 43 6.81 7.17 14.70
N THR A 44 6.91 6.54 13.51
CA THR A 44 5.88 5.61 13.03
C THR A 44 5.87 4.31 13.86
N ALA A 45 7.01 3.77 14.27
CA ALA A 45 7.06 2.55 15.09
C ALA A 45 6.44 2.77 16.49
N GLU A 46 6.62 3.98 17.04
CA GLU A 46 6.02 4.41 18.28
C GLU A 46 4.50 4.52 18.15
N LEU A 47 4.00 5.07 17.03
CA LEU A 47 2.56 5.12 16.74
C LEU A 47 1.94 3.72 16.62
N VAL A 48 2.60 2.79 15.92
CA VAL A 48 2.16 1.38 15.85
C VAL A 48 2.07 0.77 17.25
N SER A 49 3.08 1.00 18.09
CA SER A 49 3.13 0.44 19.44
C SER A 49 2.09 1.09 20.37
N ALA A 50 1.90 2.40 20.26
CA ALA A 50 0.88 3.14 21.00
C ALA A 50 -0.55 2.72 20.62
N ALA A 51 -0.76 2.30 19.36
CA ALA A 51 -2.03 1.77 18.90
C ALA A 51 -2.35 0.35 19.43
N GLY A 52 -1.38 -0.35 20.03
CA GLY A 52 -1.56 -1.68 20.62
C GLY A 52 -0.81 -2.81 19.92
N GLY A 53 -0.05 -2.50 18.87
CA GLY A 53 0.79 -3.46 18.15
C GLY A 53 2.25 -3.44 18.61
N VAL A 54 3.14 -3.93 17.74
CA VAL A 54 4.59 -3.84 17.94
C VAL A 54 5.23 -3.20 16.71
N GLY A 55 5.64 -1.94 16.81
CA GLY A 55 6.35 -1.25 15.74
C GLY A 55 7.84 -1.57 15.73
N VAL A 56 8.38 -1.87 14.55
CA VAL A 56 9.82 -2.09 14.33
C VAL A 56 10.30 -1.18 13.21
N ALA A 57 11.01 -0.11 13.54
CA ALA A 57 11.60 0.79 12.54
C ALA A 57 12.84 0.14 11.89
N VAL A 58 12.86 0.07 10.57
CA VAL A 58 14.02 -0.41 9.80
C VAL A 58 14.32 0.55 8.66
N PRO A 59 15.39 1.37 8.76
CA PRO A 59 15.83 2.24 7.68
C PRO A 59 16.18 1.41 6.44
N VAL A 60 15.48 1.68 5.33
CA VAL A 60 15.66 1.00 4.05
C VAL A 60 15.49 2.03 2.94
N ASP A 61 16.47 2.10 2.05
CA ASP A 61 16.27 2.67 0.73
C ASP A 61 15.74 1.57 -0.19
N HIS A 62 14.49 1.71 -0.64
CA HIS A 62 13.84 0.71 -1.48
C HIS A 62 14.33 0.74 -2.94
N ALA A 63 15.24 1.66 -3.29
CA ALA A 63 16.00 1.61 -4.54
C ALA A 63 17.22 0.67 -4.46
N ASP A 64 17.62 0.25 -3.26
CA ASP A 64 18.78 -0.62 -3.02
C ASP A 64 18.31 -2.06 -2.74
N ASP A 65 18.52 -2.95 -3.69
CA ASP A 65 18.11 -4.35 -3.61
C ASP A 65 18.78 -5.10 -2.45
N ASP A 66 20.04 -4.79 -2.14
CA ASP A 66 20.75 -5.44 -1.04
C ASP A 66 20.16 -5.00 0.30
N ALA A 67 19.77 -3.72 0.42
CA ALA A 67 19.06 -3.23 1.61
C ALA A 67 17.68 -3.90 1.77
N VAL A 68 16.94 -4.11 0.67
CA VAL A 68 15.67 -4.84 0.70
C VAL A 68 15.89 -6.31 1.08
N ALA A 69 16.92 -6.97 0.55
CA ALA A 69 17.26 -8.34 0.91
C ALA A 69 17.58 -8.47 2.42
N GLN A 70 18.36 -7.54 2.97
CA GLN A 70 18.71 -7.49 4.40
C GLN A 70 17.48 -7.29 5.29
N LEU A 71 16.51 -6.47 4.87
CA LEU A 71 15.24 -6.31 5.57
C LEU A 71 14.51 -7.66 5.73
N PHE A 72 14.32 -8.41 4.65
CA PHE A 72 13.58 -9.67 4.71
C PHE A 72 14.39 -10.79 5.37
N ALA A 73 15.73 -10.76 5.28
CA ALA A 73 16.58 -11.63 6.08
C ALA A 73 16.33 -11.40 7.58
N ARG A 74 16.29 -10.14 8.02
CA ARG A 74 15.95 -9.80 9.41
C ARG A 74 14.55 -10.24 9.81
N VAL A 75 13.53 -10.02 8.96
CA VAL A 75 12.15 -10.47 9.24
C VAL A 75 12.09 -11.98 9.47
N ARG A 76 12.82 -12.75 8.65
CA ARG A 76 12.96 -14.20 8.81
C ARG A 76 13.65 -14.57 10.11
N ASP A 77 14.76 -13.93 10.44
CA ASP A 77 15.54 -14.27 11.64
C ASP A 77 14.76 -13.92 12.92
N ASP A 78 14.02 -12.81 12.91
CA ASP A 78 13.22 -12.35 14.04
C ASP A 78 11.92 -13.17 14.24
N ASN A 79 11.27 -13.65 13.16
CA ASN A 79 9.89 -14.19 13.23
C ASN A 79 9.68 -15.54 12.53
N GLY A 80 10.66 -16.07 11.81
CA GLY A 80 10.56 -17.28 11.00
C GLY A 80 9.66 -17.20 9.75
N GLY A 81 8.92 -16.11 9.55
CA GLY A 81 8.06 -15.90 8.39
C GLY A 81 7.31 -14.56 8.43
N LEU A 82 6.47 -14.32 7.43
CA LEU A 82 5.75 -13.07 7.22
C LEU A 82 4.29 -13.38 6.88
N ASP A 83 3.34 -12.64 7.44
CA ASP A 83 1.92 -12.84 7.14
C ASP A 83 1.41 -11.80 6.12
N LEU A 84 1.96 -10.58 6.13
CA LEU A 84 1.50 -9.49 5.26
C LEU A 84 2.67 -8.64 4.72
N LEU A 85 2.72 -8.43 3.40
CA LEU A 85 3.51 -7.37 2.78
C LEU A 85 2.57 -6.28 2.25
N VAL A 86 2.76 -5.03 2.67
CA VAL A 86 2.14 -3.86 2.05
C VAL A 86 3.19 -3.10 1.24
N ASN A 87 3.08 -3.22 -0.08
CA ASN A 87 3.89 -2.46 -1.03
C ASN A 87 3.29 -1.06 -1.22
N ASN A 88 3.88 -0.08 -0.52
CA ASN A 88 3.43 1.31 -0.51
C ASN A 88 4.53 2.33 -0.84
N ALA A 89 5.82 1.94 -0.79
CA ALA A 89 6.92 2.83 -1.14
C ALA A 89 6.71 3.48 -2.50
N ALA A 90 6.87 4.80 -2.56
CA ALA A 90 6.80 5.58 -3.77
C ALA A 90 7.64 6.86 -3.60
N VAL A 91 8.25 7.32 -4.68
CA VAL A 91 8.81 8.67 -4.77
C VAL A 91 7.73 9.59 -5.34
N ILE A 92 7.49 10.72 -4.69
CA ILE A 92 6.53 11.71 -5.18
C ILE A 92 7.31 12.98 -5.50
N HIS A 93 7.61 13.18 -6.79
CA HIS A 93 8.26 14.39 -7.27
C HIS A 93 7.35 15.62 -7.05
N ASP A 94 7.92 16.79 -6.76
CA ASP A 94 7.13 18.00 -6.46
C ASP A 94 6.28 18.45 -7.66
N GLU A 95 6.85 18.41 -8.86
CA GLU A 95 6.18 18.69 -10.14
C GLU A 95 5.19 17.59 -10.63
N LEU A 96 4.85 16.58 -9.80
CA LEU A 96 3.96 15.48 -10.21
C LEU A 96 2.60 15.99 -10.71
N THR A 97 2.01 16.98 -10.03
CA THR A 97 0.70 17.56 -10.37
C THR A 97 0.76 18.70 -11.38
N GLY A 98 1.94 19.03 -11.92
CA GLY A 98 2.10 20.10 -12.92
C GLY A 98 1.31 19.82 -14.19
N ALA A 99 0.62 20.84 -14.71
CA ALA A 99 -0.29 20.76 -15.86
C ALA A 99 0.38 20.73 -17.24
N LYS A 100 1.71 20.54 -17.30
CA LYS A 100 2.48 20.50 -18.55
C LYS A 100 2.43 19.11 -19.18
N PRO A 101 2.59 19.01 -20.52
CA PRO A 101 2.79 17.72 -21.16
C PRO A 101 4.10 17.06 -20.68
N PHE A 102 4.18 15.73 -20.74
CA PHE A 102 5.27 15.00 -20.09
C PHE A 102 6.67 15.36 -20.63
N TRP A 103 6.80 15.73 -21.91
CA TRP A 103 8.07 16.14 -22.53
C TRP A 103 8.58 17.51 -22.05
N GLU A 104 7.78 18.25 -21.29
CA GLU A 104 8.14 19.55 -20.67
C GLU A 104 8.27 19.46 -19.14
N LYS A 105 8.05 18.27 -18.57
CA LYS A 105 8.22 18.02 -17.13
C LYS A 105 9.62 17.43 -16.85
N PRO A 106 10.12 17.52 -15.62
CA PRO A 106 11.42 16.92 -15.27
C PRO A 106 11.46 15.41 -15.55
N VAL A 107 12.56 14.94 -16.13
CA VAL A 107 12.78 13.50 -16.41
C VAL A 107 12.69 12.64 -15.14
N GLY A 108 13.08 13.19 -13.98
CA GLY A 108 13.00 12.53 -12.67
C GLY A 108 11.59 12.16 -12.20
N LEU A 109 10.54 12.56 -12.91
CA LEU A 109 9.21 11.96 -12.73
C LEU A 109 9.17 10.47 -13.07
N GLY A 110 10.14 9.98 -13.84
CA GLY A 110 10.34 8.57 -14.14
C GLY A 110 10.75 7.73 -12.93
N ASP A 111 11.33 8.32 -11.89
CA ASP A 111 11.85 7.62 -10.69
C ASP A 111 10.75 6.86 -9.92
N VAL A 112 9.47 7.19 -10.17
CA VAL A 112 8.31 6.42 -9.69
C VAL A 112 8.31 4.97 -10.17
N LEU A 113 8.93 4.68 -11.32
CA LEU A 113 9.07 3.33 -11.86
C LEU A 113 10.10 2.53 -11.08
N ASP A 114 11.15 3.16 -10.57
CA ASP A 114 12.15 2.46 -9.76
C ASP A 114 11.64 2.25 -8.33
N VAL A 115 11.34 3.33 -7.61
CA VAL A 115 10.98 3.23 -6.18
C VAL A 115 9.53 2.82 -5.96
N GLY A 116 8.66 2.98 -6.96
CA GLY A 116 7.24 2.68 -6.84
C GLY A 116 6.78 1.41 -7.55
N LEU A 117 7.52 0.90 -8.53
CA LEU A 117 7.16 -0.30 -9.28
C LEU A 117 8.21 -1.40 -9.12
N ARG A 118 9.47 -1.12 -9.47
CA ARG A 118 10.57 -2.10 -9.39
C ARG A 118 10.82 -2.54 -7.95
N SER A 119 10.87 -1.61 -7.00
CA SER A 119 11.07 -1.94 -5.58
C SER A 119 9.99 -2.88 -5.04
N ALA A 120 8.74 -2.71 -5.50
CA ALA A 120 7.61 -3.52 -5.07
C ALA A 120 7.75 -4.96 -5.58
N TYR A 121 8.28 -5.14 -6.80
CA TYR A 121 8.66 -6.46 -7.29
C TYR A 121 9.75 -7.11 -6.43
N VAL A 122 10.84 -6.39 -6.15
CA VAL A 122 11.96 -6.90 -5.36
C VAL A 122 11.53 -7.26 -3.94
N ALA A 123 10.74 -6.41 -3.29
CA ALA A 123 10.18 -6.68 -1.98
C ALA A 123 9.25 -7.91 -2.00
N SER A 124 8.36 -8.03 -2.99
CA SER A 124 7.52 -9.21 -3.17
C SER A 124 8.34 -10.49 -3.37
N TRP A 125 9.42 -10.44 -4.15
CA TRP A 125 10.30 -11.58 -4.39
C TRP A 125 10.93 -12.10 -3.10
N HIS A 126 11.47 -11.20 -2.27
CA HIS A 126 12.05 -11.58 -0.97
C HIS A 126 11.00 -11.98 0.07
N ALA A 127 9.79 -11.41 0.01
CA ALA A 127 8.70 -11.74 0.90
C ALA A 127 8.06 -13.10 0.59
N ALA A 128 7.98 -13.49 -0.68
CA ALA A 128 7.26 -14.69 -1.11
C ALA A 128 7.69 -15.97 -0.37
N PRO A 129 9.00 -16.30 -0.22
CA PRO A 129 9.42 -17.47 0.55
C PRO A 129 9.02 -17.43 2.03
N LEU A 130 8.78 -16.25 2.61
CA LEU A 130 8.36 -16.07 4.00
C LEU A 130 6.84 -16.13 4.16
N LEU A 131 6.10 -15.75 3.12
CA LEU A 131 4.64 -15.78 3.09
C LEU A 131 4.12 -17.20 2.90
N ILE A 132 4.72 -17.99 2.00
CA ILE A 132 4.26 -19.35 1.70
C ILE A 132 4.46 -20.34 2.86
N THR A 133 5.29 -20.00 3.86
CA THR A 133 5.47 -20.83 5.06
C THR A 133 4.38 -20.60 6.10
N ARG A 134 3.57 -19.54 5.94
CA ARG A 134 2.46 -19.23 6.84
C ARG A 134 1.18 -19.90 6.38
N PRO A 135 0.26 -20.25 7.30
CA PRO A 135 -1.04 -20.82 6.93
C PRO A 135 -1.91 -19.83 6.14
N ARG A 136 -1.56 -18.54 6.14
CA ARG A 136 -2.20 -17.48 5.39
C ARG A 136 -1.21 -16.36 5.12
N GLY A 137 -1.10 -15.92 3.88
CA GLY A 137 -0.28 -14.78 3.47
C GLY A 137 -1.06 -13.79 2.62
N LEU A 138 -0.66 -12.51 2.66
CA LEU A 138 -1.20 -11.47 1.80
C LEU A 138 -0.10 -10.54 1.29
N ILE A 139 -0.08 -10.28 -0.01
CA ILE A 139 0.60 -9.12 -0.59
C ILE A 139 -0.47 -8.12 -1.00
N ALA A 140 -0.44 -6.92 -0.42
CA ALA A 140 -1.30 -5.81 -0.78
C ALA A 140 -0.48 -4.68 -1.39
N PHE A 141 -0.83 -4.25 -2.60
CA PHE A 141 -0.22 -3.08 -3.20
C PHE A 141 -1.11 -1.83 -3.04
N THR A 142 -0.49 -0.67 -2.82
CA THR A 142 -1.22 0.60 -2.84
C THR A 142 -1.23 1.21 -4.25
N SER A 143 -2.42 1.33 -4.82
CA SER A 143 -2.63 1.78 -6.19
C SER A 143 -3.67 2.89 -6.27
N SER A 144 -4.09 3.24 -7.48
CA SER A 144 -4.88 4.42 -7.78
C SER A 144 -5.61 4.26 -9.10
N PRO A 145 -6.77 4.91 -9.29
CA PRO A 145 -7.47 4.98 -10.58
C PRO A 145 -6.62 5.52 -11.74
N GLY A 146 -5.50 6.18 -11.45
CA GLY A 146 -4.51 6.57 -12.46
C GLY A 146 -3.91 5.41 -13.27
N SER A 147 -4.15 4.15 -12.89
CA SER A 147 -3.83 2.99 -13.73
C SER A 147 -4.73 2.84 -14.96
N VAL A 148 -5.93 3.45 -14.94
CA VAL A 148 -6.91 3.37 -16.04
C VAL A 148 -7.26 4.71 -16.65
N CYS A 149 -7.15 5.81 -15.90
CA CYS A 149 -7.38 7.16 -16.40
C CYS A 149 -6.08 7.97 -16.47
N TYR A 150 -6.08 9.05 -17.26
CA TYR A 150 -4.94 9.97 -17.25
C TYR A 150 -4.86 10.69 -15.91
N MET A 151 -3.78 10.44 -15.17
CA MET A 151 -3.51 11.06 -13.88
C MET A 151 -2.01 11.30 -13.74
N HIS A 152 -1.61 12.56 -13.52
CA HIS A 152 -0.23 12.98 -13.19
C HIS A 152 0.89 12.68 -14.21
N GLY A 153 0.56 12.07 -15.35
CA GLY A 153 1.47 11.81 -16.45
C GLY A 153 1.78 10.32 -16.65
N PRO A 154 2.47 9.97 -17.75
CA PRO A 154 2.60 8.59 -18.20
C PRO A 154 3.38 7.70 -17.22
N ALA A 155 4.42 8.21 -16.56
CA ALA A 155 5.21 7.42 -15.61
C ALA A 155 4.38 6.99 -14.38
N TYR A 156 3.56 7.89 -13.85
CA TYR A 156 2.65 7.58 -12.74
C TYR A 156 1.60 6.54 -13.14
N GLY A 157 0.93 6.74 -14.28
CA GLY A 157 -0.04 5.78 -14.79
C GLY A 157 0.57 4.41 -15.07
N ALA A 158 1.76 4.38 -15.68
CA ALA A 158 2.51 3.14 -15.93
C ALA A 158 2.90 2.42 -14.63
N GLN A 159 3.34 3.16 -13.60
CA GLN A 159 3.58 2.59 -12.27
C GLN A 159 2.31 1.94 -11.72
N LYS A 160 1.18 2.65 -11.69
CA LYS A 160 -0.07 2.14 -11.10
C LYS A 160 -0.66 0.97 -11.89
N ALA A 161 -0.63 1.03 -13.21
CA ALA A 161 -1.02 -0.09 -14.07
C ALA A 161 -0.09 -1.30 -13.90
N GLY A 162 1.22 -1.08 -13.74
CA GLY A 162 2.19 -2.14 -13.50
C GLY A 162 2.00 -2.82 -12.13
N ILE A 163 1.65 -2.05 -11.10
CA ILE A 163 1.29 -2.59 -9.79
C ILE A 163 0.02 -3.44 -9.85
N ASP A 164 -1.04 -2.94 -10.51
CA ASP A 164 -2.28 -3.70 -10.70
C ASP A 164 -2.01 -5.01 -11.45
N LYS A 165 -1.13 -4.96 -12.46
CA LYS A 165 -0.70 -6.15 -13.21
C LYS A 165 0.15 -7.11 -12.38
N MET A 166 1.04 -6.61 -11.53
CA MET A 166 1.81 -7.46 -10.60
C MET A 166 0.90 -8.21 -9.64
N ALA A 167 -0.14 -7.57 -9.11
CA ALA A 167 -1.11 -8.26 -8.26
C ALA A 167 -1.78 -9.42 -9.00
N ALA A 168 -2.24 -9.19 -10.23
CA ALA A 168 -2.84 -10.21 -11.09
C ALA A 168 -1.89 -11.37 -11.40
N ASP A 169 -0.64 -11.07 -11.79
CA ASP A 169 0.32 -12.10 -12.22
C ASP A 169 0.88 -12.90 -11.05
N MET A 170 1.25 -12.23 -9.95
CA MET A 170 1.74 -12.92 -8.76
C MET A 170 0.66 -13.83 -8.17
N ALA A 171 -0.62 -13.50 -8.31
CA ALA A 171 -1.72 -14.39 -7.90
C ALA A 171 -1.75 -15.70 -8.70
N VAL A 172 -1.34 -15.69 -9.98
CA VAL A 172 -1.20 -16.92 -10.77
C VAL A 172 -0.08 -17.80 -10.21
N ASP A 173 1.05 -17.20 -9.85
CA ASP A 173 2.19 -17.92 -9.27
C ASP A 173 1.89 -18.44 -7.85
N PHE A 174 1.05 -17.73 -7.10
CA PHE A 174 0.61 -18.15 -5.76
C PHE A 174 -0.58 -19.12 -5.74
N GLY A 175 -1.13 -19.53 -6.89
CA GLY A 175 -2.41 -20.25 -6.98
C GLY A 175 -2.53 -21.52 -6.13
N ASP A 176 -1.43 -22.25 -5.93
CA ASP A 176 -1.37 -23.48 -5.12
C ASP A 176 -0.84 -23.25 -3.68
N THR A 177 -0.78 -21.99 -3.24
CA THR A 177 -0.25 -21.59 -1.94
C THR A 177 -1.32 -20.97 -1.05
N SER A 178 -0.97 -20.65 0.20
CA SER A 178 -1.82 -19.93 1.15
C SER A 178 -1.82 -18.41 0.96
N VAL A 179 -1.16 -17.91 -0.09
CA VAL A 179 -0.89 -16.48 -0.29
C VAL A 179 -1.88 -15.90 -1.30
N ALA A 180 -2.54 -14.81 -0.92
CA ALA A 180 -3.30 -13.98 -1.83
C ALA A 180 -2.52 -12.72 -2.21
N CYS A 181 -2.80 -12.18 -3.39
CA CYS A 181 -2.18 -10.95 -3.86
C CYS A 181 -3.24 -10.00 -4.41
N VAL A 182 -3.30 -8.77 -3.92
CA VAL A 182 -4.29 -7.78 -4.39
C VAL A 182 -3.65 -6.41 -4.60
N SER A 183 -4.28 -5.61 -5.46
CA SER A 183 -4.04 -4.17 -5.54
C SER A 183 -5.20 -3.41 -4.94
N ILE A 184 -4.95 -2.34 -4.18
CA ILE A 184 -5.98 -1.52 -3.54
C ILE A 184 -5.92 -0.11 -4.07
N TRP A 185 -6.97 0.32 -4.75
CA TRP A 185 -7.19 1.72 -5.13
C TRP A 185 -7.69 2.50 -3.93
N MET A 186 -6.81 3.34 -3.40
CA MET A 186 -7.16 4.28 -2.35
C MET A 186 -7.89 5.49 -2.94
N GLY A 187 -8.73 6.11 -2.12
CA GLY A 187 -9.33 7.41 -2.40
C GLY A 187 -8.32 8.55 -2.26
N ILE A 188 -8.84 9.78 -2.27
CA ILE A 188 -8.02 10.95 -1.97
C ILE A 188 -7.61 10.88 -0.49
N LEU A 189 -6.31 10.84 -0.20
CA LEU A 189 -5.83 10.70 1.18
C LEU A 189 -5.60 12.06 1.87
N LEU A 190 -6.13 12.23 3.08
CA LEU A 190 -5.90 13.38 3.97
C LEU A 190 -4.51 13.40 4.63
N THR A 191 -3.48 13.29 3.80
CA THR A 191 -2.07 13.36 4.22
C THR A 191 -1.70 14.76 4.71
N GLU A 192 -0.57 14.84 5.43
CA GLU A 192 0.02 16.11 5.86
C GLU A 192 0.28 17.03 4.65
N ARG A 193 0.75 16.47 3.53
CA ARG A 193 0.96 17.20 2.27
C ARG A 193 -0.34 17.80 1.73
N LEU A 194 -1.44 17.05 1.74
CA LEU A 194 -2.73 17.56 1.29
C LEU A 194 -3.21 18.68 2.21
N ARG A 195 -3.12 18.51 3.53
CA ARG A 195 -3.50 19.54 4.50
C ARG A 195 -2.67 20.82 4.31
N SER A 196 -1.36 20.70 4.09
CA SER A 196 -0.49 21.85 3.81
C SER A 196 -0.86 22.56 2.50
N ALA A 197 -1.33 21.85 1.47
CA ALA A 197 -1.76 22.46 0.21
C ALA A 197 -3.01 23.36 0.36
N PHE A 198 -3.81 23.16 1.42
CA PHE A 198 -4.96 24.00 1.75
C PHE A 198 -4.70 24.95 2.93
N ALA A 199 -3.44 25.18 3.30
CA ALA A 199 -3.10 26.14 4.35
C ALA A 199 -3.63 27.54 3.98
N GLY A 200 -4.43 28.12 4.88
CA GLY A 200 -5.10 29.42 4.66
C GLY A 200 -6.52 29.33 4.06
N THR A 201 -7.01 28.14 3.71
CA THR A 201 -8.38 27.92 3.20
C THR A 201 -9.10 26.79 3.95
N PRO A 202 -9.45 26.97 5.25
CA PRO A 202 -10.00 25.91 6.09
C PRO A 202 -11.33 25.33 5.58
N ASP A 203 -12.21 26.14 5.00
CA ASP A 203 -13.49 25.67 4.46
C ASP A 203 -13.31 24.76 3.24
N ALA A 204 -12.32 25.05 2.38
CA ALA A 204 -11.99 24.22 1.23
C ALA A 204 -11.35 22.89 1.64
N LEU A 205 -10.52 22.90 2.69
CA LEU A 205 -9.99 21.69 3.30
C LEU A 205 -11.12 20.84 3.91
N ALA A 206 -12.04 21.46 4.65
CA ALA A 206 -13.18 20.77 5.25
C ALA A 206 -14.08 20.15 4.17
N ALA A 207 -14.32 20.86 3.07
CA ALA A 207 -15.07 20.32 1.93
C ALA A 207 -14.37 19.12 1.29
N THR A 208 -13.06 19.20 1.07
CA THR A 208 -12.24 18.11 0.54
C THR A 208 -12.23 16.91 1.49
N ALA A 209 -12.10 17.16 2.80
CA ALA A 209 -12.05 16.15 3.84
C ALA A 209 -13.33 15.31 3.96
N ARG A 210 -14.48 15.82 3.52
CA ARG A 210 -15.73 15.03 3.46
C ARG A 210 -15.66 13.89 2.45
N HIS A 211 -14.81 14.00 1.43
CA HIS A 211 -14.69 13.03 0.35
C HIS A 211 -13.36 12.26 0.37
N ALA A 212 -12.48 12.60 1.32
CA ALA A 212 -11.15 12.05 1.42
C ALA A 212 -11.05 11.04 2.57
N GLU A 213 -10.19 10.07 2.40
CA GLU A 213 -9.91 9.00 3.36
C GLU A 213 -8.83 9.45 4.35
N THR A 214 -8.91 9.02 5.61
CA THR A 214 -7.75 9.10 6.51
C THR A 214 -6.63 8.19 6.00
N PRO A 215 -5.35 8.51 6.29
CA PRO A 215 -4.24 7.61 6.00
C PRO A 215 -4.39 6.21 6.62
N GLU A 216 -5.06 6.10 7.77
CA GLU A 216 -5.30 4.86 8.52
C GLU A 216 -6.33 3.95 7.86
N PHE A 217 -7.31 4.52 7.16
CA PHE A 217 -8.47 3.81 6.62
C PHE A 217 -8.09 2.53 5.85
N THR A 218 -7.14 2.64 4.93
CA THR A 218 -6.69 1.50 4.11
C THR A 218 -6.08 0.38 4.96
N GLY A 219 -5.40 0.69 6.07
CA GLY A 219 -4.83 -0.33 6.96
C GLY A 219 -5.91 -1.15 7.68
N HIS A 220 -7.03 -0.54 8.07
CA HIS A 220 -8.16 -1.27 8.62
C HIS A 220 -8.81 -2.21 7.59
N LEU A 221 -8.90 -1.77 6.33
CA LEU A 221 -9.42 -2.59 5.24
C LEU A 221 -8.48 -3.76 4.93
N ILE A 222 -7.16 -3.56 4.97
CA ILE A 222 -6.17 -4.63 4.77
C ILE A 222 -6.27 -5.69 5.87
N ASP A 223 -6.45 -5.30 7.14
CA ASP A 223 -6.67 -6.26 8.23
C ASP A 223 -7.95 -7.10 8.02
N ALA A 224 -9.05 -6.44 7.68
CA ALA A 224 -10.32 -7.12 7.39
C ALA A 224 -10.22 -8.04 6.17
N LEU A 225 -9.51 -7.60 5.12
CA LEU A 225 -9.24 -8.40 3.94
C LEU A 225 -8.38 -9.62 4.28
N PHE A 226 -7.34 -9.47 5.09
CA PHE A 226 -6.52 -10.59 5.56
C PHE A 226 -7.38 -11.62 6.32
N ALA A 227 -8.33 -11.17 7.13
CA ALA A 227 -9.26 -12.02 7.87
C ALA A 227 -10.41 -12.59 7.01
N ASP A 228 -10.59 -12.15 5.76
CA ASP A 228 -11.70 -12.58 4.90
C ASP A 228 -11.58 -14.09 4.59
N PRO A 229 -12.59 -14.92 4.92
CA PRO A 229 -12.60 -16.33 4.55
C PRO A 229 -12.52 -16.55 3.03
N GLU A 230 -13.03 -15.59 2.24
CA GLU A 230 -13.05 -15.60 0.77
C GLU A 230 -11.84 -14.88 0.15
N LEU A 231 -10.77 -14.61 0.93
CA LEU A 231 -9.58 -13.91 0.45
C LEU A 231 -8.98 -14.54 -0.83
N ALA A 232 -8.99 -15.87 -0.93
CA ALA A 232 -8.48 -16.57 -2.11
C ALA A 232 -9.23 -16.18 -3.39
N ALA A 233 -10.55 -15.96 -3.30
CA ALA A 233 -11.38 -15.54 -4.44
C ALA A 233 -11.10 -14.08 -4.86
N LEU A 234 -10.53 -13.27 -3.96
CA LEU A 234 -10.12 -11.90 -4.23
C LEU A 234 -8.69 -11.79 -4.77
N SER A 235 -7.92 -12.88 -4.72
CA SER A 235 -6.55 -12.89 -5.23
C SER A 235 -6.50 -12.56 -6.73
N GLY A 236 -5.53 -11.74 -7.11
CA GLY A 236 -5.34 -11.23 -8.46
C GLY A 236 -6.20 -10.00 -8.81
N GLN A 237 -7.11 -9.59 -7.92
CA GLN A 237 -8.01 -8.47 -8.18
C GLN A 237 -7.42 -7.13 -7.77
N THR A 238 -7.89 -6.09 -8.45
CA THR A 238 -7.73 -4.70 -8.05
C THR A 238 -9.03 -4.22 -7.41
N LEU A 239 -8.96 -3.85 -6.14
CA LEU A 239 -10.09 -3.58 -5.25
C LEU A 239 -10.15 -2.09 -4.92
N ILE A 240 -11.34 -1.51 -4.85
CA ILE A 240 -11.52 -0.10 -4.46
C ILE A 240 -11.74 -0.02 -2.95
N ALA A 241 -10.96 0.81 -2.25
CA ALA A 241 -11.00 0.93 -0.79
C ALA A 241 -12.42 1.22 -0.26
N ALA A 242 -13.10 2.23 -0.81
CA ALA A 242 -14.48 2.55 -0.45
C ALA A 242 -15.48 1.38 -0.64
N GLU A 243 -15.26 0.52 -1.65
CA GLU A 243 -16.12 -0.63 -1.91
C GLU A 243 -15.81 -1.79 -0.96
N LEU A 244 -14.53 -2.00 -0.62
CA LEU A 244 -14.14 -2.92 0.46
C LEU A 244 -14.72 -2.48 1.81
N ALA A 245 -14.72 -1.19 2.08
CA ALA A 245 -15.32 -0.64 3.30
C ALA A 245 -16.82 -0.97 3.39
N ASN A 246 -17.55 -0.85 2.28
CA ASN A 246 -18.95 -1.28 2.21
C ASN A 246 -19.10 -2.79 2.39
N ARG A 247 -18.25 -3.60 1.76
CA ARG A 247 -18.25 -5.07 1.92
C ARG A 247 -18.05 -5.50 3.37
N TYR A 248 -17.13 -4.86 4.09
CA TYR A 248 -16.79 -5.22 5.47
C TYR A 248 -17.54 -4.43 6.54
N GLY A 249 -18.41 -3.49 6.14
CA GLY A 249 -19.13 -2.63 7.08
C GLY A 249 -18.21 -1.66 7.85
N ILE A 250 -17.02 -1.38 7.34
CA ILE A 250 -16.02 -0.50 7.95
C ILE A 250 -16.30 0.94 7.53
N THR A 251 -16.24 1.85 8.48
CA THR A 251 -16.27 3.29 8.24
C THR A 251 -14.91 3.89 8.51
N ASP A 252 -14.63 5.03 7.89
CA ASP A 252 -13.49 5.87 8.23
C ASP A 252 -13.74 6.62 9.56
N GLU A 253 -12.77 7.42 10.01
CA GLU A 253 -12.84 8.24 11.22
C GLU A 253 -14.16 9.02 11.33
N ASP A 254 -14.71 9.08 12.54
CA ASP A 254 -16.00 9.68 12.89
C ASP A 254 -17.21 9.08 12.15
N GLY A 255 -17.11 7.83 11.68
CA GLY A 255 -18.19 7.14 10.99
C GLY A 255 -18.36 7.55 9.53
N ARG A 256 -17.40 8.28 8.96
CA ARG A 256 -17.44 8.73 7.56
C ARG A 256 -17.40 7.55 6.59
N ARG A 257 -18.04 7.72 5.43
CA ARG A 257 -18.05 6.74 4.33
C ARG A 257 -17.53 7.42 3.06
N PRO A 258 -16.21 7.40 2.83
CA PRO A 258 -15.62 7.89 1.59
C PRO A 258 -16.29 7.24 0.37
N PRO A 259 -16.62 7.99 -0.69
CA PRO A 259 -17.33 7.46 -1.84
C PRO A 259 -16.40 6.62 -2.74
N SER A 260 -16.97 5.65 -3.46
CA SER A 260 -16.26 5.05 -4.60
C SER A 260 -16.18 6.07 -5.74
N HIS A 261 -14.99 6.26 -6.30
CA HIS A 261 -14.79 7.12 -7.47
C HIS A 261 -14.90 6.38 -8.80
N ARG A 262 -15.40 5.14 -8.80
CA ARG A 262 -15.50 4.28 -9.99
C ARG A 262 -16.22 4.96 -11.16
N GLU A 263 -17.36 5.61 -10.92
CA GLU A 263 -18.13 6.27 -11.98
C GLU A 263 -17.39 7.46 -12.60
N MET A 264 -16.56 8.15 -11.81
CA MET A 264 -15.84 9.35 -12.24
C MET A 264 -14.49 9.03 -12.89
N LEU A 265 -13.76 8.05 -12.34
CA LEU A 265 -12.36 7.77 -12.69
C LEU A 265 -12.16 6.44 -13.44
N GLY A 266 -13.23 5.66 -13.59
CA GLY A 266 -13.22 4.37 -14.27
C GLY A 266 -13.17 3.17 -13.32
N SER A 267 -13.32 1.99 -13.90
CA SER A 267 -13.27 0.71 -13.19
C SER A 267 -11.89 0.06 -13.28
N PRO A 268 -11.48 -0.73 -12.27
CA PRO A 268 -10.33 -1.61 -12.38
C PRO A 268 -10.43 -2.50 -13.62
N ARG A 269 -9.29 -2.71 -14.28
CA ARG A 269 -9.23 -3.61 -15.44
C ARG A 269 -9.38 -5.05 -14.96
N GLU A 270 -10.16 -5.83 -15.69
CA GLU A 270 -10.20 -7.27 -15.54
C GLU A 270 -9.03 -7.89 -16.30
N PRO A 271 -8.10 -8.61 -15.64
CA PRO A 271 -7.04 -9.33 -16.32
C PRO A 271 -7.61 -10.41 -17.24
N SER A 272 -6.93 -10.68 -18.36
CA SER A 272 -7.27 -11.83 -19.20
C SER A 272 -7.02 -13.12 -18.42
N ALA A 273 -7.92 -14.10 -18.56
CA ALA A 273 -7.75 -15.44 -17.97
C ALA A 273 -6.69 -16.31 -18.69
N VAL A 274 -6.11 -15.82 -19.80
CA VAL A 274 -5.09 -16.56 -20.56
C VAL A 274 -3.75 -16.53 -19.82
N VAL A 275 -3.20 -17.71 -19.55
CA VAL A 275 -1.86 -17.90 -18.97
C VAL A 275 -0.94 -18.53 -20.02
N ILE A 276 0.20 -17.89 -20.27
CA ILE A 276 1.25 -18.40 -21.16
C ILE A 276 2.41 -18.90 -20.27
N ARG A 277 2.80 -20.16 -20.44
CA ARG A 277 3.91 -20.81 -19.71
C ARG A 277 4.94 -21.36 -20.69
#